data_AF-A0A4U1ZPK0-F1
#
_entry.id   AF-A0A4U1ZPK0-F1
#
_cell.length_a   1.000
_cell.length_b   1.000
_cell.length_c   1.000
_cell.angle_alpha   90.00
_cell.angle_beta   90.00
_cell.angle_gamma   90.00
#
_symmetry.space_group_name_H-M   'P 1'
#
loop_
_entity.id
_entity.type
_entity.pdbx_description
1 polymer ?
#
loop_
_entity_poly.entity_id
_entity_poly.type
_entity_poly.pdbx_seq_one_letter_code
_entity_poly.pdbx_strand_id
1 'polypeptide(L)'
;MAKRFCKLNRRDITEHLGEIHSLVTEPKFVCRSCARSSADEANLCKPTAIPPLGCQSKPIEEKVACGLLAETLPKPEITLVEVVTPDSAVQMFDPSVASIAKKPSLKKAKLKKLMVSNGQKKELKRAKKAAKKQEKYNKKLAKMIKKQQKLFKKSQKMESKLERINLQLDDVVFTESQSLVANHIH
;
A
#
# COMPACT_ATOMS: atom_id res chain seq x y z
N MET A 1 31.53 14.48 -23.23
CA MET A 1 30.69 13.28 -22.95
C MET A 1 29.26 13.74 -22.72
N ALA A 2 28.28 13.21 -23.44
CA ALA A 2 26.89 13.64 -23.28
C ALA A 2 26.36 13.31 -21.87
N LYS A 3 26.02 14.34 -21.08
CA LYS A 3 25.30 14.18 -19.81
C LYS A 3 23.88 13.71 -20.17
N ARG A 4 23.56 12.43 -19.91
CA ARG A 4 22.22 11.86 -20.18
C ARG A 4 21.11 12.84 -19.75
N PHE A 5 20.12 13.07 -20.62
CA PHE A 5 19.01 13.99 -20.36
C PHE A 5 18.35 13.77 -19.00
N CYS A 6 18.23 12.52 -18.54
CA CYS A 6 17.69 12.17 -17.21
C CYS A 6 18.56 12.55 -16.00
N LYS A 7 19.77 13.09 -16.19
CA LYS A 7 20.70 13.53 -15.13
C LYS A 7 20.91 15.06 -15.09
N LEU A 8 20.29 15.83 -15.98
CA LEU A 8 20.40 17.30 -15.96
C LEU A 8 19.73 17.89 -14.71
N ASN A 9 20.46 18.73 -13.97
CA ASN A 9 19.97 19.49 -12.83
C ASN A 9 19.25 20.77 -13.29
N ARG A 10 18.59 21.48 -12.38
CA ARG A 10 17.86 22.73 -12.69
C ARG A 10 18.72 23.79 -13.39
N ARG A 11 20.02 23.87 -13.06
CA ARG A 11 20.97 24.82 -13.68
C ARG A 11 21.34 24.39 -15.11
N ASP A 12 21.69 23.12 -15.33
CA ASP A 12 21.94 22.59 -16.67
C ASP A 12 20.69 22.72 -17.56
N ILE A 13 19.48 22.57 -16.99
CA ILE A 13 18.22 22.74 -17.74
C ILE A 13 18.05 24.17 -18.23
N THR A 14 18.32 25.19 -17.40
CA THR A 14 18.21 26.60 -17.82
C THR A 14 19.25 27.01 -18.85
N GLU A 15 20.43 26.37 -18.83
CA GLU A 15 21.54 26.64 -19.76
C GLU A 15 21.31 25.99 -21.13
N HIS A 16 20.77 24.77 -21.17
CA HIS A 16 20.58 23.97 -22.40
C HIS A 16 19.12 23.91 -22.90
N LEU A 17 18.27 24.91 -22.60
CA LEU A 17 16.84 24.88 -22.97
C LEU A 17 16.59 24.62 -24.48
N GLY A 18 17.42 25.17 -25.36
CA GLY A 18 17.31 24.97 -26.81
C GLY A 18 17.56 23.52 -27.24
N GLU A 19 18.65 22.92 -26.77
CA GLU A 19 18.98 21.50 -27.02
C GLU A 19 17.87 20.58 -26.47
N ILE A 20 17.36 20.90 -25.29
CA ILE A 20 16.26 20.16 -24.66
C ILE A 20 14.98 20.25 -25.52
N HIS A 21 14.66 21.41 -26.07
CA HIS A 21 13.50 21.56 -26.96
C HIS A 21 13.63 20.66 -28.19
N SER A 22 14.78 20.68 -28.87
CA SER A 22 15.03 19.83 -30.04
C SER A 22 14.86 18.33 -29.72
N LEU A 23 15.35 17.87 -28.57
CA LEU A 23 15.22 16.47 -28.14
C LEU A 23 13.79 16.05 -27.74
N VAL A 24 12.93 17.00 -27.37
CA VAL A 24 11.57 16.76 -26.85
C VAL A 24 10.49 17.08 -27.89
N THR A 25 10.82 17.72 -29.02
CA THR A 25 9.86 18.08 -30.07
C THR A 25 9.21 16.86 -30.73
N GLU A 26 9.98 15.80 -31.01
CA GLU A 26 9.48 14.53 -31.55
C GLU A 26 9.92 13.34 -30.69
N PRO A 27 9.30 13.13 -29.51
CA PRO A 27 9.74 12.11 -28.57
C PRO A 27 9.28 10.72 -29.03
N LYS A 28 10.22 9.78 -29.12
CA LYS A 28 9.95 8.36 -29.43
C LYS A 28 10.06 7.47 -28.18
N PHE A 29 10.70 7.97 -27.12
CA PHE A 29 10.95 7.23 -25.88
C PHE A 29 10.65 8.08 -24.63
N VAL A 30 10.23 7.42 -23.55
CA VAL A 30 10.05 7.98 -22.19
C VAL A 30 10.88 7.17 -21.19
N CYS A 31 11.56 7.82 -20.23
CA CYS A 31 12.20 7.08 -19.14
C CYS A 31 11.19 6.66 -18.05
N ARG A 32 11.00 5.34 -17.87
CA ARG A 32 10.06 4.75 -16.89
C ARG A 32 10.26 5.19 -15.43
N SER A 33 11.42 5.73 -15.06
CA SER A 33 11.71 6.17 -13.68
C SER A 33 11.73 7.69 -13.44
N CYS A 34 11.65 8.53 -14.48
CA CYS A 34 11.63 9.99 -14.29
C CYS A 34 10.71 10.76 -15.24
N ALA A 35 9.94 10.06 -16.08
CA ALA A 35 8.97 10.62 -17.03
C ALA A 35 9.54 11.66 -18.04
N ARG A 36 10.87 11.78 -18.16
CA ARG A 36 11.50 12.58 -19.22
C ARG A 36 11.41 11.86 -20.57
N SER A 37 11.02 12.59 -21.60
CA SER A 37 10.87 12.12 -22.99
C SER A 37 12.06 12.51 -23.85
N SER A 38 12.34 11.77 -24.92
CA SER A 38 13.45 12.04 -25.86
C SER A 38 13.18 11.38 -27.22
N ALA A 39 13.67 11.98 -28.30
CA ALA A 39 13.73 11.35 -29.62
C ALA A 39 14.61 10.08 -29.60
N ASP A 40 15.71 10.10 -28.85
CA ASP A 40 16.68 9.00 -28.73
C ASP A 40 16.64 8.31 -27.37
N GLU A 41 16.84 7.00 -27.35
CA GLU A 41 16.92 6.20 -26.12
C GLU A 41 18.22 6.43 -25.32
N ALA A 42 19.34 6.76 -25.98
CA ALA A 42 20.66 6.92 -25.36
C ALA A 42 20.71 8.05 -24.32
N ASN A 43 19.83 9.05 -24.46
CA ASN A 43 19.69 10.17 -23.55
C ASN A 43 18.94 9.79 -22.26
N LEU A 44 18.28 8.62 -22.20
CA LEU A 44 17.37 8.25 -21.13
C LEU A 44 18.01 7.33 -20.07
N CYS A 45 17.39 7.27 -18.90
CA CYS A 45 17.81 6.40 -17.80
C CYS A 45 17.36 4.93 -17.96
N LYS A 46 16.13 4.75 -18.43
CA LYS A 46 15.39 3.49 -18.57
C LYS A 46 14.39 3.69 -19.72
N PRO A 47 14.87 3.76 -20.97
CA PRO A 47 14.01 4.05 -22.11
C PRO A 47 12.87 3.04 -22.24
N THR A 48 11.72 3.51 -22.66
CA THR A 48 10.55 2.73 -23.05
C THR A 48 9.97 3.44 -24.26
N ALA A 49 9.72 2.72 -25.35
CA ALA A 49 9.15 3.30 -26.56
C ALA A 49 7.74 3.84 -26.28
N ILE A 50 7.42 5.00 -26.84
CA ILE A 50 6.05 5.51 -26.87
C ILE A 50 5.33 4.81 -28.04
N PRO A 51 4.15 4.21 -27.84
CA PRO A 51 3.37 3.69 -28.95
C PRO A 51 2.98 4.85 -29.89
N PRO A 52 3.19 4.72 -31.22
CA PRO A 52 2.83 5.78 -32.16
C PRO A 52 1.33 6.10 -32.08
N LEU A 53 0.95 7.33 -32.42
CA LEU A 53 -0.43 7.82 -32.31
C LEU A 53 -1.44 6.91 -33.06
N GLY A 54 -1.03 6.34 -34.21
CA GLY A 54 -1.83 5.37 -34.97
C GLY A 54 -2.11 4.03 -34.27
N CYS A 55 -1.53 3.76 -33.09
CA CYS A 55 -1.86 2.62 -32.24
C CYS A 55 -2.86 2.95 -31.11
N GLN A 56 -3.09 4.23 -30.81
CA GLN A 56 -4.02 4.61 -29.74
C GLN A 56 -5.49 4.43 -30.17
N SER A 57 -5.76 4.65 -31.45
CA SER A 57 -7.09 4.55 -32.10
C SER A 57 -7.50 3.12 -32.53
N LYS A 58 -6.57 2.15 -32.51
CA LYS A 58 -6.82 0.76 -32.92
C LYS A 58 -7.62 -0.05 -31.87
N PRO A 59 -8.28 -1.17 -32.25
CA PRO A 59 -8.99 -2.04 -31.30
C PRO A 59 -8.05 -2.71 -30.29
N ILE A 60 -8.61 -3.21 -29.20
CA ILE A 60 -7.91 -3.58 -27.95
C ILE A 60 -6.89 -4.72 -28.18
N GLU A 61 -7.17 -5.64 -29.10
CA GLU A 61 -6.30 -6.76 -29.45
C GLU A 61 -4.99 -6.28 -30.10
N GLU A 62 -5.05 -5.28 -30.99
CA GLU A 62 -3.87 -4.70 -31.64
C GLU A 62 -3.08 -3.76 -30.70
N LYS A 63 -3.70 -3.22 -29.64
CA LYS A 63 -2.99 -2.41 -28.64
C LYS A 63 -1.91 -3.20 -27.90
N VAL A 64 -2.10 -4.51 -27.72
CA VAL A 64 -1.12 -5.41 -27.10
C VAL A 64 0.12 -5.56 -27.97
N ALA A 65 -0.05 -5.69 -29.30
CA ALA A 65 1.05 -5.78 -30.25
C ALA A 65 1.88 -4.49 -30.33
N CYS A 66 1.27 -3.33 -30.07
CA CYS A 66 1.93 -2.02 -30.17
C CYS A 66 2.60 -1.55 -28.86
N GLY A 67 2.79 -2.43 -27.87
CA GLY A 67 3.60 -2.14 -26.69
C GLY A 67 2.95 -1.21 -25.64
N LEU A 68 1.63 -1.02 -25.69
CA LEU A 68 0.91 -0.45 -24.55
C LEU A 68 1.05 -1.39 -23.35
N LEU A 69 1.56 -0.85 -22.23
CA LEU A 69 1.70 -1.61 -21.00
C LEU A 69 0.34 -2.15 -20.55
N ALA A 70 0.30 -3.40 -20.07
CA ALA A 70 -0.93 -4.05 -19.60
C ALA A 70 -1.64 -3.31 -18.43
N GLU A 71 -1.02 -2.26 -17.88
CA GLU A 71 -1.56 -1.36 -16.86
C GLU A 71 -2.57 -0.33 -17.45
N THR A 72 -2.60 -0.10 -18.76
CA THR A 72 -3.60 0.79 -19.43
C THR A 72 -4.79 0.03 -20.03
N LEU A 73 -4.87 -1.29 -19.86
CA LEU A 73 -6.02 -2.08 -20.29
C LEU A 73 -7.07 -2.09 -19.16
N PRO A 74 -8.32 -1.67 -19.39
CA PRO A 74 -9.39 -1.80 -18.40
C PRO A 74 -9.67 -3.29 -18.18
N LYS A 75 -9.32 -3.78 -17.00
CA LYS A 75 -9.57 -5.17 -16.62
C LYS A 75 -11.05 -5.29 -16.20
N PRO A 76 -11.86 -6.16 -16.82
CA PRO A 76 -13.28 -6.28 -16.48
C PRO A 76 -13.44 -6.72 -15.02
N GLU A 77 -14.32 -6.04 -14.31
CA GLU A 77 -14.64 -6.31 -12.91
C GLU A 77 -15.41 -7.63 -12.79
N ILE A 78 -15.00 -8.47 -11.85
CA ILE A 78 -15.68 -9.75 -11.57
C ILE A 78 -16.68 -9.50 -10.44
N THR A 79 -17.96 -9.53 -10.79
CA THR A 79 -19.11 -9.42 -9.88
C THR A 79 -19.13 -10.53 -8.84
N LEU A 80 -19.29 -10.17 -7.56
CA LEU A 80 -19.57 -11.10 -6.47
C LEU A 80 -21.08 -11.19 -6.24
N VAL A 81 -21.67 -12.36 -6.50
CA VAL A 81 -23.03 -12.70 -6.04
C VAL A 81 -23.04 -14.15 -5.51
N GLU A 82 -23.41 -14.26 -4.24
CA GLU A 82 -24.03 -15.39 -3.52
C GLU A 82 -23.62 -16.85 -3.80
N VAL A 83 -23.00 -17.49 -2.79
CA VAL A 83 -23.33 -18.88 -2.39
C VAL A 83 -23.44 -18.97 -0.87
N VAL A 84 -24.52 -19.61 -0.41
CA VAL A 84 -25.06 -19.61 0.97
C VAL A 84 -25.60 -21.04 1.28
N THR A 85 -25.37 -21.70 2.43
CA THR A 85 -24.63 -21.26 3.64
C THR A 85 -23.49 -22.19 4.10
N PRO A 86 -23.70 -23.36 4.74
CA PRO A 86 -22.94 -23.59 5.98
C PRO A 86 -22.16 -24.91 6.07
N ASP A 87 -21.06 -24.95 6.85
CA ASP A 87 -21.08 -25.65 8.15
C ASP A 87 -19.84 -25.40 9.04
N SER A 88 -19.92 -25.87 10.30
CA SER A 88 -18.85 -25.96 11.31
C SER A 88 -18.30 -24.64 11.89
N ALA A 89 -19.00 -24.18 12.93
CA ALA A 89 -18.49 -23.27 13.95
C ALA A 89 -17.20 -23.78 14.65
N VAL A 90 -16.35 -22.87 15.15
CA VAL A 90 -15.94 -22.80 16.57
C VAL A 90 -15.58 -21.36 16.96
N GLN A 91 -16.46 -20.78 17.79
CA GLN A 91 -16.24 -19.83 18.90
C GLN A 91 -15.10 -18.79 18.89
N MET A 92 -15.54 -17.54 19.03
CA MET A 92 -14.81 -16.39 19.57
C MET A 92 -14.16 -16.67 20.93
N PHE A 93 -13.00 -16.09 21.22
CA PHE A 93 -12.51 -15.91 22.59
C PHE A 93 -11.99 -14.49 22.81
N ASP A 94 -12.64 -13.79 23.73
CA ASP A 94 -12.34 -12.42 24.16
C ASP A 94 -11.39 -12.46 25.38
N PRO A 95 -10.22 -11.79 25.38
CA PRO A 95 -9.22 -11.95 26.43
C PRO A 95 -9.36 -10.90 27.54
N SER A 96 -10.31 -11.10 28.46
CA SER A 96 -10.35 -10.36 29.73
C SER A 96 -10.98 -11.19 30.85
N VAL A 97 -10.18 -11.58 31.84
CA VAL A 97 -10.28 -11.21 33.28
C VAL A 97 -9.01 -11.75 33.97
N ALA A 98 -8.54 -11.08 35.02
CA ALA A 98 -7.23 -11.29 35.61
C ALA A 98 -7.20 -12.35 36.73
N SER A 99 -6.03 -13.00 36.86
CA SER A 99 -5.31 -13.35 38.11
C SER A 99 -6.05 -14.03 39.29
N ILE A 100 -5.47 -15.13 39.81
CA ILE A 100 -4.67 -15.14 41.07
C ILE A 100 -3.96 -16.50 41.25
N ALA A 101 -2.91 -16.52 42.06
CA ALA A 101 -1.92 -17.59 42.19
C ALA A 101 -2.34 -18.78 43.07
N LYS A 102 -1.80 -19.98 42.78
CA LYS A 102 -0.74 -20.64 43.59
C LYS A 102 -0.23 -21.93 42.92
N LYS A 103 1.05 -22.26 43.14
CA LYS A 103 1.63 -23.60 42.85
C LYS A 103 1.33 -24.54 44.03
N PRO A 104 1.31 -25.85 43.80
CA PRO A 104 2.34 -26.68 44.45
C PRO A 104 3.25 -27.43 43.47
N SER A 105 4.24 -28.11 44.04
CA SER A 105 5.36 -28.79 43.40
C SER A 105 5.07 -30.27 43.02
N LEU A 106 6.11 -30.94 42.50
CA LEU A 106 6.21 -32.39 42.18
C LEU A 106 5.66 -32.77 40.79
N LYS A 107 6.37 -33.48 39.89
CA LYS A 107 7.66 -34.19 39.99
C LYS A 107 8.56 -33.89 38.77
N LYS A 108 9.82 -33.47 38.99
CA LYS A 108 10.89 -33.46 37.97
C LYS A 108 11.63 -34.82 37.99
N ALA A 109 11.18 -35.79 37.20
CA ALA A 109 11.99 -36.97 36.85
C ALA A 109 11.39 -37.69 35.62
N LYS A 110 12.24 -38.29 34.77
CA LYS A 110 11.86 -39.12 33.61
C LYS A 110 11.04 -38.46 32.47
N LEU A 111 11.60 -37.41 31.86
CA LEU A 111 11.67 -37.33 30.38
C LEU A 111 12.93 -36.59 29.93
N LYS A 112 14.10 -37.09 30.33
CA LYS A 112 15.41 -36.51 29.98
C LYS A 112 16.52 -37.57 29.85
N LYS A 113 16.31 -38.57 28.99
CA LYS A 113 17.39 -39.35 28.37
C LYS A 113 16.85 -40.09 27.13
N LEU A 114 17.76 -40.40 26.20
CA LEU A 114 17.51 -40.91 24.84
C LEU A 114 16.89 -39.83 23.93
N MET A 115 17.52 -39.36 22.85
CA MET A 115 18.80 -39.74 22.22
C MET A 115 19.63 -38.50 21.88
N VAL A 116 20.96 -38.65 21.77
CA VAL A 116 21.83 -37.73 21.03
C VAL A 116 22.48 -38.56 19.94
N SER A 117 21.81 -38.68 18.80
CA SER A 117 22.45 -39.17 17.57
C SER A 117 22.98 -37.98 16.77
N ASN A 118 24.13 -38.16 16.10
CA ASN A 118 24.79 -37.05 15.39
C ASN A 118 23.97 -36.47 14.22
N GLY A 119 22.91 -37.16 13.76
CA GLY A 119 21.92 -36.65 12.80
C GLY A 119 21.07 -35.50 13.34
N GLN A 120 20.54 -35.62 14.56
CA GLN A 120 19.59 -34.65 15.15
C GLN A 120 20.16 -33.24 15.33
N LYS A 121 21.50 -33.11 15.41
CA LYS A 121 22.19 -31.81 15.46
C LYS A 121 21.99 -30.99 14.17
N LYS A 122 21.74 -31.64 13.02
CA LYS A 122 21.39 -30.97 11.75
C LYS A 122 19.92 -30.53 11.75
N GLU A 123 19.01 -31.34 12.26
CA GLU A 123 17.57 -31.03 12.35
C GLU A 123 17.28 -29.93 13.37
N LEU A 124 17.89 -29.97 14.56
CA LEU A 124 17.80 -28.88 15.54
C LEU A 124 18.29 -27.53 14.97
N LYS A 125 19.32 -27.56 14.11
CA LYS A 125 19.78 -26.36 13.38
C LYS A 125 18.77 -25.90 12.31
N ARG A 126 18.11 -26.82 11.60
CA ARG A 126 17.03 -26.50 10.64
C ARG A 126 15.81 -25.91 11.35
N ALA A 127 15.34 -26.54 12.42
CA ALA A 127 14.22 -26.07 13.26
C ALA A 127 14.50 -24.67 13.84
N LYS A 128 15.70 -24.42 14.40
CA LYS A 128 16.09 -23.08 14.89
C LYS A 128 16.15 -22.03 13.78
N LYS A 129 16.51 -22.40 12.54
CA LYS A 129 16.44 -21.49 11.38
C LYS A 129 14.99 -21.21 10.95
N ALA A 130 14.11 -22.22 10.98
CA ALA A 130 12.69 -22.05 10.70
C ALA A 130 12.01 -21.12 11.72
N ALA A 131 12.21 -21.37 13.02
CA ALA A 131 11.70 -20.51 14.10
C ALA A 131 12.17 -19.05 13.95
N LYS A 132 13.46 -18.81 13.66
CA LYS A 132 13.98 -17.45 13.38
C LYS A 132 13.39 -16.80 12.12
N LYS A 133 12.94 -17.57 11.12
CA LYS A 133 12.20 -17.02 9.96
C LYS A 133 10.77 -16.63 10.36
N GLN A 134 10.09 -17.48 11.11
CA GLN A 134 8.74 -17.24 11.63
C GLN A 134 8.70 -16.02 12.56
N GLU A 135 9.66 -15.89 13.48
CA GLU A 135 9.80 -14.72 14.37
C GLU A 135 9.99 -13.42 13.56
N LYS A 136 10.84 -13.43 12.52
CA LYS A 136 11.02 -12.29 11.61
C LYS A 136 9.75 -11.95 10.84
N TYR A 137 8.95 -12.94 10.45
CA TYR A 137 7.65 -12.75 9.80
C TYR A 137 6.64 -12.15 10.76
N ASN A 138 6.50 -12.70 11.97
CA ASN A 138 5.62 -12.17 13.02
C ASN A 138 6.00 -10.72 13.41
N LYS A 139 7.30 -10.38 13.43
CA LYS A 139 7.77 -8.99 13.62
C LYS A 139 7.39 -8.05 12.46
N LYS A 140 7.21 -8.55 11.23
CA LYS A 140 6.64 -7.76 10.11
C LYS A 140 5.13 -7.59 10.28
N LEU A 141 4.39 -8.66 10.64
CA LEU A 141 2.95 -8.59 10.92
C LEU A 141 2.64 -7.60 12.04
N ALA A 142 3.33 -7.68 13.18
CA ALA A 142 3.16 -6.74 14.29
C ALA A 142 3.42 -5.27 13.88
N LYS A 143 4.37 -5.02 12.96
CA LYS A 143 4.57 -3.69 12.38
C LYS A 143 3.43 -3.25 11.47
N MET A 144 2.80 -4.16 10.72
CA MET A 144 1.62 -3.90 9.89
C MET A 144 0.41 -3.56 10.75
N ILE A 145 0.11 -4.37 11.77
CA ILE A 145 -0.97 -4.14 12.74
C ILE A 145 -0.77 -2.78 13.44
N LYS A 146 0.45 -2.46 13.89
CA LYS A 146 0.77 -1.15 14.48
C LYS A 146 0.60 0.03 13.49
N LYS A 147 0.67 -0.20 12.18
CA LYS A 147 0.33 0.81 11.17
C LYS A 147 -1.20 0.93 11.02
N GLN A 148 -1.92 -0.18 10.89
CA GLN A 148 -3.40 -0.19 10.82
C GLN A 148 -4.02 0.50 12.03
N GLN A 149 -3.61 0.14 13.26
CA GLN A 149 -4.06 0.80 14.49
C GLN A 149 -3.76 2.30 14.53
N LYS A 150 -2.62 2.74 13.97
CA LYS A 150 -2.29 4.17 13.86
C LYS A 150 -3.15 4.90 12.83
N LEU A 151 -3.55 4.24 11.75
CA LEU A 151 -4.46 4.81 10.76
C LEU A 151 -5.88 4.89 11.32
N PHE A 152 -6.36 3.84 11.97
CA PHE A 152 -7.66 3.82 12.66
C PHE A 152 -7.79 4.91 13.72
N LYS A 153 -6.76 5.10 14.57
CA LYS A 153 -6.74 6.24 15.52
C LYS A 153 -6.69 7.62 14.86
N LYS A 154 -6.26 7.71 13.59
CA LYS A 154 -6.34 8.95 12.81
C LYS A 154 -7.72 9.15 12.20
N SER A 155 -8.36 8.11 11.65
CA SER A 155 -9.73 8.22 11.11
C SER A 155 -10.71 8.60 12.22
N GLN A 156 -10.68 7.91 13.36
CA GLN A 156 -11.49 8.25 14.54
C GLN A 156 -11.29 9.70 15.01
N LYS A 157 -10.06 10.21 14.99
CA LYS A 157 -9.78 11.62 15.34
C LYS A 157 -10.28 12.62 14.27
N MET A 158 -10.46 12.19 13.02
CA MET A 158 -11.09 13.01 11.97
C MET A 158 -12.61 12.92 12.07
N GLU A 159 -13.18 11.74 12.31
CA GLU A 159 -14.61 11.52 12.59
C GLU A 159 -15.07 12.43 13.75
N SER A 160 -14.42 12.37 14.92
CA SER A 160 -14.75 13.25 16.05
C SER A 160 -14.42 14.74 15.87
N LYS A 161 -13.78 15.12 14.75
CA LYS A 161 -13.70 16.53 14.34
C LYS A 161 -14.86 16.92 13.44
N LEU A 162 -15.26 16.04 12.52
CA LEU A 162 -16.43 16.25 11.67
C LEU A 162 -17.71 16.31 12.52
N GLU A 163 -17.86 15.42 13.51
CA GLU A 163 -18.95 15.47 14.51
C GLU A 163 -19.04 16.84 15.21
N ARG A 164 -17.90 17.40 15.64
CA ARG A 164 -17.86 18.74 16.26
C ARG A 164 -18.22 19.86 15.29
N ILE A 165 -17.77 19.77 14.04
CA ILE A 165 -18.10 20.78 13.02
C ILE A 165 -19.60 20.71 12.69
N ASN A 166 -20.17 19.51 12.59
CA ASN A 166 -21.60 19.32 12.37
C ASN A 166 -22.42 19.94 13.52
N LEU A 167 -22.08 19.63 14.77
CA LEU A 167 -22.73 20.25 15.94
C LEU A 167 -22.62 21.80 15.92
N GLN A 168 -21.47 22.36 15.54
CA GLN A 168 -21.32 23.80 15.39
C GLN A 168 -22.15 24.39 14.24
N LEU A 169 -22.36 23.65 13.16
CA LEU A 169 -23.25 24.06 12.06
C LEU A 169 -24.72 24.00 12.52
N ASP A 170 -25.11 22.95 13.23
CA ASP A 170 -26.46 22.81 13.80
C ASP A 170 -26.77 23.94 14.79
N ASP A 171 -25.83 24.30 15.67
CA ASP A 171 -25.94 25.44 16.59
C ASP A 171 -26.12 26.78 15.82
N VAL A 172 -25.33 27.01 14.76
CA VAL A 172 -25.44 28.23 13.93
C VAL A 172 -26.81 28.29 13.25
N VAL A 173 -27.25 27.21 12.59
CA VAL A 173 -28.57 27.12 11.93
C VAL A 173 -29.72 27.33 12.93
N PHE A 174 -29.60 26.81 14.15
CA PHE A 174 -30.57 27.05 15.22
C PHE A 174 -30.62 28.54 15.62
N THR A 175 -29.48 29.19 15.81
CA THR A 175 -29.45 30.63 16.16
C THR A 175 -29.92 31.53 15.03
N GLU A 176 -29.58 31.24 13.77
CA GLU A 176 -30.10 31.96 12.60
C GLU A 176 -31.63 31.85 12.50
N SER A 177 -32.17 30.63 12.60
CA SER A 177 -33.62 30.42 12.55
C SER A 177 -34.37 31.07 13.71
N GLN A 178 -33.81 31.06 14.93
CA GLN A 178 -34.36 31.79 16.06
C GLN A 178 -34.34 33.33 15.84
N SER A 179 -33.29 33.88 15.22
CA SER A 179 -33.21 35.30 14.90
C SER A 179 -34.25 35.73 13.84
N LEU A 180 -34.52 34.89 12.85
CA LEU A 180 -35.53 35.14 11.81
C LEU A 180 -36.95 35.17 12.39
N VAL A 181 -37.26 34.27 13.33
CA VAL A 181 -38.55 34.27 14.04
C VAL A 181 -38.69 35.51 14.93
N ALA A 182 -37.63 35.91 15.65
CA ALA A 182 -37.66 37.12 16.48
C ALA A 182 -37.91 38.40 15.66
N ASN A 183 -37.30 38.50 14.47
CA ASN A 183 -37.48 39.65 13.57
C ASN A 183 -38.87 39.71 12.89
N HIS A 184 -39.65 38.63 12.89
CA HIS A 184 -41.00 38.58 12.29
C HIS A 184 -42.12 38.86 13.32
N ILE A 185 -41.78 39.05 14.60
CA ILE A 185 -42.75 39.28 15.70
C ILE A 185 -42.89 40.79 16.03
N HIS A 186 -42.13 41.66 15.34
CA HIS A 186 -42.17 43.12 15.44
C HIS A 186 -42.91 43.78 14.26
#